data_AF-A0A0B2QJU5-F1
#
_entry.id   AF-A0A0B2QJU5-F1
#
_cell.length_a   1.000
_cell.length_b   1.000
_cell.length_c   1.000
_cell.angle_alpha   90.00
_cell.angle_beta   90.00
_cell.angle_gamma   90.00
#
_symmetry.space_group_name_H-M   'P 1'
#
loop_
_entity.id
_entity.type
_entity.pdbx_description
1 polymer ?
#
loop_
_entity_poly.entity_id
_entity_poly.type
_entity_poly.pdbx_seq_one_letter_code
_entity_poly.pdbx_strand_id
1 'polypeptide(L)'
;LQYADDIIFFGEASMQNVKAIKAILRTFELVSGLKINFTKSSFGALGMSDQWKIEAANYLNCSLMSFPFTYLGVPIGANPRRCQTWDPIINKCERKLVKWKQRHLS
;
A
#
# COMPACT_ATOMS: atom_id res chain seq x y z
N LEU A 1 -7.38 -5.38 4.39
CA LEU A 1 -7.26 -4.29 5.38
C LEU A 1 -7.70 -3.00 4.72
N GLN A 2 -8.57 -2.21 5.36
CA GLN A 2 -9.13 -0.99 4.76
C GLN A 2 -9.10 0.16 5.76
N TYR A 3 -8.77 1.35 5.27
CA TYR A 3 -8.95 2.63 5.96
C TYR A 3 -9.34 3.70 4.95
N ALA A 4 -10.52 4.31 5.11
CA ALA A 4 -11.08 5.24 4.12
C ALA A 4 -11.01 4.65 2.69
N ASP A 5 -10.31 5.32 1.77
CA ASP A 5 -10.06 4.90 0.39
C ASP A 5 -8.82 4.01 0.20
N ASP A 6 -8.00 3.82 1.25
CA ASP A 6 -6.78 3.01 1.20
C ASP A 6 -7.05 1.54 1.58
N ILE A 7 -7.03 0.65 0.59
CA ILE A 7 -7.30 -0.79 0.75
C ILE A 7 -6.07 -1.62 0.40
N ILE A 8 -5.73 -2.59 1.25
CA ILE A 8 -4.75 -3.64 0.97
C ILE A 8 -5.43 -5.01 0.94
N PHE A 9 -5.15 -5.75 -0.14
CA PHE A 9 -5.49 -7.16 -0.29
C PHE A 9 -4.27 -8.04 0.05
N PHE A 10 -4.51 -9.13 0.79
CA PHE A 10 -3.51 -10.14 1.09
C PHE A 10 -4.04 -11.50 0.62
N GLY A 11 -3.17 -12.33 0.06
CA GLY A 11 -3.52 -13.66 -0.41
C GLY A 11 -2.31 -14.41 -0.94
N GLU A 12 -2.51 -15.68 -1.26
CA GLU A 12 -1.50 -16.50 -1.93
C GLU A 12 -1.19 -15.94 -3.32
N ALA A 13 0.08 -16.00 -3.73
CA ALA A 13 0.55 -15.56 -5.03
C ALA A 13 0.12 -16.55 -6.13
N SER A 14 -1.14 -16.45 -6.56
CA SER A 14 -1.72 -17.26 -7.63
C SER A 14 -2.49 -16.40 -8.62
N MET A 15 -2.49 -16.77 -9.90
CA MET A 15 -3.25 -16.03 -10.92
C MET A 15 -4.76 -16.13 -10.72
N GLN A 16 -5.23 -17.16 -10.03
CA GLN A 16 -6.62 -17.30 -9.61
C GLN A 16 -7.00 -16.16 -8.64
N ASN A 17 -6.16 -15.89 -7.64
CA ASN A 17 -6.37 -14.78 -6.71
C ASN A 17 -6.27 -13.42 -7.40
N VAL A 18 -5.31 -13.25 -8.31
CA VAL A 18 -5.17 -12.02 -9.11
C VAL A 18 -6.45 -11.74 -9.92
N LYS A 19 -7.00 -12.78 -10.57
CA LYS A 19 -8.27 -12.69 -11.32
C LYS A 19 -9.46 -12.39 -10.41
N ALA A 20 -9.55 -13.04 -9.26
CA ALA A 20 -10.60 -12.80 -8.28
C ALA A 20 -10.57 -11.33 -7.79
N ILE A 21 -9.39 -10.80 -7.45
CA ILE A 21 -9.23 -9.39 -7.05
C ILE A 21 -9.69 -8.46 -8.18
N LYS A 22 -9.31 -8.73 -9.43
CA LYS A 22 -9.77 -7.92 -10.57
C LYS A 22 -11.30 -7.90 -10.68
N ALA A 23 -11.94 -9.07 -10.52
CA ALA A 23 -13.39 -9.19 -10.56
C ALA A 23 -14.05 -8.42 -9.41
N ILE A 24 -13.49 -8.49 -8.20
CA ILE A 24 -13.97 -7.73 -7.03
C ILE A 24 -13.88 -6.23 -7.30
N LEU A 25 -12.72 -5.74 -7.76
CA LEU A 25 -12.52 -4.32 -8.08
C LEU A 25 -13.50 -3.84 -9.15
N ARG A 26 -13.71 -4.64 -10.20
CA ARG A 26 -14.66 -4.30 -11.26
C ARG A 26 -16.10 -4.27 -10.75
N THR A 27 -16.48 -5.24 -9.93
CA THR A 27 -17.82 -5.31 -9.32
C THR A 27 -18.06 -4.11 -8.42
N PHE A 28 -17.06 -3.72 -7.62
CA PHE A 28 -17.12 -2.52 -6.80
C PHE A 28 -17.36 -1.26 -7.63
N GLU A 29 -16.63 -1.05 -8.74
CA GLU A 29 -16.86 0.10 -9.62
C GLU A 29 -18.29 0.14 -10.18
N LEU A 30 -18.83 -1.03 -10.55
CA LEU A 30 -20.17 -1.14 -11.13
C LEU A 30 -21.27 -0.84 -10.10
N VAL A 31 -21.13 -1.35 -8.88
CA VAL A 31 -22.15 -1.21 -7.82
C VAL A 31 -22.07 0.17 -7.15
N SER A 32 -20.87 0.69 -6.90
CA SER A 32 -20.70 1.97 -6.19
C SER A 32 -20.75 3.20 -7.11
N GLY A 33 -20.52 3.02 -8.42
CA GLY A 33 -20.30 4.12 -9.35
C GLY A 33 -18.95 4.83 -9.19
N LEU A 34 -18.12 4.42 -8.23
CA LEU A 34 -16.78 4.95 -8.03
C LEU A 34 -15.78 4.33 -9.01
N LYS A 35 -14.60 4.96 -9.12
CA LYS A 35 -13.51 4.48 -9.98
C LYS A 35 -12.29 4.12 -9.15
N ILE A 36 -11.69 2.98 -9.47
CA ILE A 36 -10.41 2.57 -8.88
C ILE A 36 -9.30 3.45 -9.48
N ASN A 37 -8.50 4.06 -8.60
CA ASN A 37 -7.32 4.79 -9.03
C ASN A 37 -6.16 3.83 -9.28
N PHE A 38 -6.09 3.30 -10.49
CA PHE A 38 -5.06 2.36 -10.91
C PHE A 38 -3.64 2.95 -10.91
N THR A 39 -3.51 4.26 -11.10
CA THR A 39 -2.21 4.96 -11.04
C THR A 39 -1.63 5.00 -9.63
N LYS A 40 -2.48 5.06 -8.60
CA LYS A 40 -2.07 4.98 -7.18
C LYS A 40 -2.04 3.54 -6.64
N SER A 41 -2.67 2.62 -7.34
CA SER A 41 -2.69 1.21 -6.98
C SER A 41 -1.37 0.54 -7.38
N SER A 42 -0.93 -0.43 -6.58
CA SER A 42 0.27 -1.21 -6.88
C SER A 42 0.12 -2.66 -6.42
N PHE A 43 0.85 -3.56 -7.06
CA PHE A 43 0.85 -5.00 -6.77
C PHE A 43 2.24 -5.50 -6.43
N GLY A 44 2.34 -6.33 -5.40
CA GLY A 44 3.58 -6.98 -4.99
C GLY A 44 3.34 -8.45 -4.63
N ALA A 45 4.35 -9.28 -4.89
CA ALA A 45 4.34 -10.68 -4.47
C ALA A 45 5.75 -11.10 -4.05
N LEU A 46 5.83 -11.98 -3.06
CA LEU A 46 7.06 -12.58 -2.56
C LEU A 46 7.21 -14.00 -3.12
N GLY A 47 8.45 -14.44 -3.36
CA GLY A 47 8.75 -15.80 -3.83
C GLY A 47 8.40 -16.08 -5.30
N MET A 48 7.86 -15.11 -6.05
CA MET A 48 7.54 -15.24 -7.48
C MET A 48 8.66 -14.68 -8.36
N SER A 49 8.75 -15.17 -9.61
CA SER A 49 9.64 -14.60 -10.63
C SER A 49 9.20 -13.19 -11.03
N ASP A 50 10.12 -12.37 -11.51
CA ASP A 50 9.80 -10.99 -11.91
C ASP A 50 8.85 -10.95 -13.11
N GLN A 51 9.00 -11.90 -14.04
CA GLN A 51 8.08 -12.07 -15.16
C GLN A 51 6.64 -12.30 -14.68
N TRP A 52 6.45 -13.20 -13.71
CA TRP A 52 5.13 -13.46 -13.14
C TRP A 52 4.53 -12.23 -12.47
N LYS A 53 5.36 -11.47 -11.72
CA LYS A 53 4.89 -10.24 -11.05
C LYS A 53 4.45 -9.20 -12.08
N ILE A 54 5.21 -9.03 -13.17
CA ILE A 54 4.89 -8.10 -14.27
C ILE A 54 3.55 -8.49 -14.90
N GLU A 55 3.36 -9.78 -15.21
CA GLU A 55 2.10 -10.30 -15.78
C GLU A 55 0.91 -10.04 -14.86
N ALA A 56 1.04 -10.32 -13.57
CA ALA A 56 -0.01 -10.10 -12.58
C ALA A 56 -0.35 -8.60 -12.41
N ALA A 57 0.67 -7.73 -12.33
CA ALA A 57 0.49 -6.29 -12.21
C ALA A 57 -0.19 -5.70 -13.46
N ASN A 58 0.23 -6.15 -14.65
CA ASN A 58 -0.38 -5.78 -15.94
C ASN A 58 -1.85 -6.22 -16.00
N TYR A 59 -2.16 -7.45 -15.58
CA TYR A 59 -3.55 -7.93 -15.53
C TYR A 59 -4.42 -7.07 -14.60
N LEU A 60 -3.86 -6.64 -13.47
CA LEU A 60 -4.52 -5.72 -12.54
C LEU A 60 -4.60 -4.27 -13.04
N ASN A 61 -3.90 -3.92 -14.12
CA ASN A 61 -3.70 -2.55 -14.60
C ASN A 61 -3.04 -1.63 -13.56
N CYS A 62 -2.10 -2.14 -12.76
CA CYS A 62 -1.45 -1.34 -11.72
C CYS A 62 0.08 -1.46 -11.80
N SER A 63 0.78 -0.59 -11.08
CA SER A 63 2.24 -0.60 -11.04
C SER A 63 2.78 -1.73 -10.16
N LEU A 64 4.04 -2.12 -10.39
CA LEU A 64 4.74 -3.01 -9.47
C LEU A 64 5.11 -2.26 -8.19
N MET A 65 4.83 -2.90 -7.06
CA MET A 65 5.18 -2.43 -5.74
C MET A 65 6.65 -2.74 -5.43
N SER A 66 7.36 -1.76 -4.87
CA SER A 66 8.69 -1.96 -4.29
C SER A 66 8.57 -2.28 -2.80
N PHE A 67 9.39 -3.22 -2.31
CA PHE A 67 9.50 -3.52 -0.88
C PHE A 67 10.77 -2.88 -0.29
N PRO A 68 10.72 -2.37 0.95
CA PRO A 68 9.52 -2.16 1.77
C PRO A 68 8.65 -1.01 1.24
N PHE A 69 7.34 -1.08 1.46
CA PHE A 69 6.39 -0.03 1.06
C PHE A 69 5.75 0.64 2.28
N THR A 70 5.10 1.80 2.11
CA THR A 70 4.45 2.52 3.22
C THR A 70 2.93 2.39 3.13
N TYR A 71 2.28 2.01 4.22
CA TYR A 71 0.82 2.05 4.37
C TYR A 71 0.44 2.85 5.60
N LEU A 72 -0.38 3.91 5.42
CA LEU A 72 -0.80 4.83 6.50
C LEU A 72 0.38 5.43 7.31
N GLY A 73 1.56 5.55 6.69
CA GLY A 73 2.78 6.03 7.35
C GLY A 73 3.59 4.96 8.08
N VAL A 74 3.20 3.69 8.00
CA VAL A 74 3.92 2.53 8.56
C VAL A 74 4.68 1.80 7.45
N PRO A 75 6.00 1.55 7.61
CA PRO A 75 6.79 0.79 6.65
C PRO A 75 6.47 -0.71 6.76
N ILE A 76 5.86 -1.27 5.73
CA ILE A 76 5.50 -2.67 5.59
C ILE A 76 6.61 -3.41 4.84
N GLY A 77 7.00 -4.58 5.36
CA GLY A 77 8.08 -5.39 4.80
C GLY A 77 9.49 -4.96 5.20
N ALA A 78 9.64 -3.86 5.95
CA ALA A 78 10.89 -3.48 6.58
C ALA A 78 11.15 -4.34 7.83
N ASN A 79 12.40 -4.43 8.28
CA ASN A 79 12.74 -5.21 9.49
C ASN A 79 12.33 -4.43 10.76
N PRO A 80 11.27 -4.84 11.49
CA PRO A 80 10.76 -4.08 12.63
C PRO A 80 11.75 -4.05 13.81
N ARG A 81 12.74 -4.95 13.84
CA ARG A 81 13.77 -5.02 14.89
C ARG A 81 14.86 -3.96 14.73
N ARG A 82 14.97 -3.29 13.58
CA ARG A 82 15.95 -2.22 13.37
C ARG A 82 15.35 -0.89 13.81
N CYS A 83 16.01 -0.19 14.73
CA CYS A 83 15.55 1.13 15.18
C CYS A 83 15.32 2.10 14.01
N GLN A 84 16.23 2.09 13.03
CA GLN A 84 16.17 2.94 11.83
C GLN A 84 14.89 2.76 11.00
N THR A 85 14.21 1.61 11.09
CA THR A 85 12.92 1.40 10.42
C THR A 85 11.84 2.36 10.94
N TRP A 86 11.95 2.81 12.19
CA TRP A 86 10.98 3.68 12.85
C TRP A 86 11.30 5.17 12.74
N ASP A 87 12.51 5.54 12.27
CA ASP A 87 12.94 6.94 12.12
C ASP A 87 11.93 7.81 11.35
N PRO A 88 11.32 7.37 10.22
CA PRO A 88 10.36 8.20 9.50
C PRO A 88 9.13 8.59 10.35
N ILE A 89 8.69 7.69 11.23
CA ILE A 89 7.55 7.91 12.12
C ILE A 89 7.96 8.82 13.27
N ILE A 90 9.10 8.55 13.91
CA ILE A 90 9.65 9.37 15.00
C ILE A 90 9.84 10.82 14.52
N ASN A 91 10.53 11.01 13.40
CA ASN A 91 10.78 12.32 12.80
C ASN A 91 9.48 13.05 12.41
N LYS A 92 8.40 12.32 12.08
CA LYS A 92 7.08 12.91 11.80
C LYS A 92 6.41 13.38 13.08
N CYS A 93 6.53 12.63 14.18
CA CYS A 93 6.02 13.02 15.50
C CYS A 93 6.76 14.22 16.06
N GLU A 94 8.09 14.22 16.04
CA GLU A 94 8.93 15.33 16.50
C GLU A 94 8.60 16.65 15.77
N ARG A 95 8.49 16.62 14.44
CA ARG A 95 8.10 17.80 13.65
C ARG A 95 6.72 18.35 14.03
N LYS A 96 5.78 17.49 14.42
CA LYS A 96 4.45 17.93 14.90
C LYS A 96 4.57 18.58 16.30
N LEU A 97 5.37 18.00 17.20
CA LEU A 97 5.58 18.52 18.55
C LEU A 97 6.27 19.90 18.53
N VAL A 98 7.29 20.08 17.70
CA VAL A 98 7.97 21.37 17.54
C VAL A 98 6.99 22.45 17.08
N LYS A 99 6.16 22.15 16.07
CA LYS A 99 5.12 23.07 15.57
C LYS A 99 4.07 23.38 16.64
N TRP A 100 3.72 22.42 17.48
CA TRP A 100 2.76 22.62 18.57
C TRP A 100 3.33 23.55 19.65
N LYS A 101 4.57 23.30 20.09
CA LYS A 101 5.28 24.17 21.06
C LYS A 101 5.34 25.62 20.58
N GLN A 102 5.64 25.85 19.30
CA GLN A 102 5.68 27.21 18.72
C GLN A 102 4.32 27.93 18.74
N ARG A 103 3.20 27.19 18.63
CA ARG A 103 1.85 27.78 18.61
C ARG A 103 1.31 28.13 20.00
N HIS A 104 1.86 27.53 21.04
CA HIS A 104 1.39 27.68 22.43
C HIS A 104 2.40 28.39 23.34
N LEU A 105 3.44 29.00 22.76
CA LEU A 105 4.37 29.91 23.44
C LEU A 105 4.05 31.38 23.15
N SER A 106 2.76 31.74 23.18
CA SER A 106 2.32 33.13 23.39
C SER A 106 2.15 33.39 24.87
#